data_AF-S2RN23-F1
#
_entry.id   AF-S2RN23-F1
#
_cell.length_a   1.000
_cell.length_b   1.000
_cell.length_c   1.000
_cell.angle_alpha   90.00
_cell.angle_beta   90.00
_cell.angle_gamma   90.00
#
_symmetry.space_group_name_H-M   'P 1'
#
loop_
_entity.id
_entity.type
_entity.pdbx_description
1 polymer ?
#
loop_
_entity_poly.entity_id
_entity_poly.type
_entity_poly.pdbx_seq_one_letter_code
_entity_poly.pdbx_strand_id
1 'polypeptide(L)'
;TQTFDTAHTNGIYAVALPGATLTTATPTFTLKAGASQTVAFTLTLDQTVRLHQVIEGFISFKAADDSQSISMPYMGFYGSTNAEVVFDNAANEGRSTFTGSYLLDENNYPLGIADPLTLSDIVNSGSYNVNWETVAASAKDNKVAFSPNNDGVSDAVIPRIFVKQNLQQVAAQILDTDGHLVRVIDLENDTAKSHYVQDTNYNTDLTLSDSMRRHPDGFKWDGKVYDRATGKLVTAEDGRYVYQFVGTTYTAGIRNRQGINLPVAIDTVKPTITDFTYDNGDITFNYEDQGVGFTQYSAAVLAIGLRTYEVPLGNDGTKNTGTVTYQLSDDQLDALETGDGKLTLTITDLAGNSSRQTIQAVAGEYLPEVDTTPTPQ
;
A
#
# COMPACT_ATOMS: atom_id res chain seq x y z
N THR A 1 4.68 -25.39 -28.77
CA THR A 1 5.73 -25.29 -27.75
C THR A 1 5.24 -24.45 -26.58
N GLN A 2 5.91 -24.57 -25.44
CA GLN A 2 5.78 -23.67 -24.29
C GLN A 2 7.13 -22.98 -24.08
N THR A 3 7.11 -21.77 -23.53
CA THR A 3 8.33 -20.99 -23.33
C THR A 3 8.70 -21.01 -21.86
N PHE A 4 9.93 -21.45 -21.58
CA PHE A 4 10.44 -21.64 -20.23
C PHE A 4 11.81 -20.98 -20.11
N ASP A 5 12.01 -20.21 -19.03
CA ASP A 5 13.34 -19.93 -18.50
C ASP A 5 13.62 -20.95 -17.40
N THR A 6 14.41 -21.97 -17.71
CA THR A 6 14.76 -23.02 -16.73
C THR A 6 16.11 -22.76 -16.06
N ALA A 7 16.85 -21.72 -16.44
CA ALA A 7 18.27 -21.65 -16.10
C ALA A 7 18.77 -20.27 -15.66
N HIS A 8 17.97 -19.19 -15.72
CA HIS A 8 18.45 -17.83 -15.44
C HIS A 8 19.68 -17.44 -16.30
N THR A 9 19.82 -18.03 -17.49
CA THR A 9 20.97 -17.82 -18.41
C THR A 9 20.68 -16.78 -19.50
N ASN A 10 19.63 -15.97 -19.35
CA ASN A 10 19.17 -14.98 -20.35
C ASN A 10 18.75 -15.59 -21.71
N GLY A 11 18.49 -16.90 -21.77
CA GLY A 11 18.07 -17.59 -23.00
C GLY A 11 16.63 -18.09 -22.91
N ILE A 12 15.72 -17.44 -23.64
CA ILE A 12 14.36 -17.94 -23.84
C ILE A 12 14.40 -19.04 -24.90
N TYR A 13 13.96 -20.26 -24.57
CA TYR A 13 13.94 -21.37 -25.53
C TYR A 13 12.57 -22.05 -25.60
N ALA A 14 12.19 -22.45 -26.82
CA ALA A 14 10.94 -23.14 -27.08
C ALA A 14 11.05 -24.62 -26.68
N VAL A 15 10.18 -25.08 -25.78
CA VAL A 15 10.11 -26.48 -25.36
C VAL A 15 8.91 -27.14 -26.01
N ALA A 16 9.07 -28.36 -26.52
CA ALA A 16 7.92 -29.16 -26.95
C ALA A 16 6.91 -29.24 -25.79
N LEU A 17 5.64 -28.91 -26.06
CA LEU A 17 4.59 -28.98 -25.05
C LEU A 17 4.03 -30.41 -25.07
N PRO A 18 4.25 -31.22 -24.02
CA PRO A 18 3.67 -32.56 -23.96
C PRO A 18 2.15 -32.48 -24.02
N GLY A 19 1.52 -33.43 -24.72
CA GLY A 19 0.07 -33.43 -24.94
C GLY A 19 -0.43 -32.49 -26.04
N ALA A 20 0.46 -31.73 -26.70
CA ALA A 20 0.13 -30.93 -27.87
C ALA A 20 0.62 -31.59 -29.17
N THR A 21 -0.27 -31.69 -30.16
CA THR A 21 0.06 -32.21 -31.50
C THR A 21 -0.41 -31.23 -32.56
N LEU A 22 0.46 -30.88 -33.51
CA LEU A 22 0.12 -30.06 -34.67
C LEU A 22 0.16 -30.94 -35.92
N THR A 23 -0.95 -31.01 -36.66
CA THR A 23 -1.05 -31.80 -37.88
C THR A 23 -1.59 -30.97 -39.04
N THR A 24 -1.35 -31.45 -40.26
CA THR A 24 -1.99 -30.94 -41.47
C THR A 24 -2.32 -32.10 -42.39
N ALA A 25 -3.43 -32.00 -43.11
CA ALA A 25 -3.77 -32.95 -44.17
C ALA A 25 -2.90 -32.76 -45.43
N THR A 26 -2.12 -31.67 -45.52
CA THR A 26 -1.32 -31.32 -46.70
C THR A 26 0.13 -31.00 -46.30
N PRO A 27 0.91 -32.01 -45.85
CA PRO A 27 2.29 -31.80 -45.39
C PRO A 27 3.26 -31.48 -46.53
N THR A 28 2.84 -31.68 -47.78
CA THR A 28 3.62 -31.36 -48.99
C THR A 28 2.69 -30.86 -50.08
N PHE A 29 3.10 -29.82 -50.80
CA PHE A 29 2.36 -29.25 -51.93
C PHE A 29 3.33 -28.58 -52.91
N THR A 30 2.83 -28.22 -54.09
CA THR A 30 3.58 -27.46 -55.10
C THR A 30 2.83 -26.18 -55.42
N LEU A 31 3.51 -25.04 -55.25
CA LEU A 31 2.94 -23.73 -55.55
C LEU A 31 3.47 -23.24 -56.90
N LYS A 32 2.56 -22.91 -57.83
CA LYS A 32 2.95 -22.30 -59.11
C LYS A 32 3.35 -20.84 -58.90
N ALA A 33 4.24 -20.34 -59.75
CA ALA A 33 4.62 -18.92 -59.75
C ALA A 33 3.37 -18.02 -59.85
N GLY A 34 3.27 -17.03 -58.97
CA GLY A 34 2.12 -16.12 -58.89
C GLY A 34 0.84 -16.71 -58.30
N ALA A 35 0.82 -17.98 -57.88
CA ALA A 35 -0.33 -18.59 -57.23
C ALA A 35 -0.25 -18.47 -55.70
N SER A 36 -1.41 -18.58 -55.03
CA SER A 36 -1.52 -18.69 -53.58
C SER A 36 -2.26 -19.98 -53.21
N GLN A 37 -1.89 -20.58 -52.07
CA GLN A 37 -2.54 -21.78 -51.54
C GLN A 37 -2.75 -21.62 -50.03
N THR A 38 -3.96 -21.95 -49.56
CA THR A 38 -4.26 -22.06 -48.13
C THR A 38 -3.92 -23.47 -47.64
N VAL A 39 -3.14 -23.58 -46.57
CA VAL A 39 -2.83 -24.85 -45.90
C VAL A 39 -3.40 -24.78 -44.48
N ALA A 40 -4.29 -25.72 -44.15
CA ALA A 40 -4.88 -25.80 -42.82
C ALA A 40 -4.02 -26.63 -41.88
N PHE A 41 -3.81 -26.13 -40.67
CA PHE A 41 -3.16 -26.83 -39.56
C PHE A 41 -4.14 -27.01 -38.42
N THR A 42 -4.10 -28.16 -37.74
CA THR A 42 -4.93 -28.46 -36.57
C THR A 42 -4.02 -28.68 -35.37
N LEU A 43 -4.16 -27.84 -34.36
CA LEU A 43 -3.51 -28.00 -33.06
C LEU A 43 -4.47 -28.71 -32.11
N THR A 44 -4.10 -29.90 -31.68
CA THR A 44 -4.84 -30.68 -30.66
C THR A 44 -4.09 -30.62 -29.35
N LEU A 45 -4.80 -30.28 -28.28
CA LEU A 45 -4.31 -30.30 -26.90
C LEU A 45 -5.08 -31.39 -26.14
N ASP A 46 -4.37 -32.36 -25.56
CA ASP A 46 -5.00 -33.37 -24.72
C ASP A 46 -5.24 -32.84 -23.29
N GLN A 47 -5.82 -33.68 -22.43
CA GLN A 47 -6.21 -33.33 -21.07
C GLN A 47 -5.02 -33.07 -20.13
N THR A 48 -3.79 -33.41 -20.54
CA THR A 48 -2.59 -33.17 -19.72
C THR A 48 -2.09 -31.72 -19.85
N VAL A 49 -2.52 -31.00 -20.90
CA VAL A 49 -2.17 -29.60 -21.11
C VAL A 49 -2.92 -28.74 -20.10
N ARG A 50 -2.17 -27.98 -19.28
CA ARG A 50 -2.75 -27.06 -18.28
C ARG A 50 -3.48 -25.89 -18.94
N LEU A 51 -4.60 -25.47 -18.34
CA LEU A 51 -5.27 -24.22 -18.71
C LEU A 51 -4.48 -23.00 -18.23
N HIS A 52 -4.82 -21.84 -18.78
CA HIS A 52 -4.28 -20.51 -18.48
C HIS A 52 -2.79 -20.34 -18.78
N GLN A 53 -2.38 -20.78 -19.97
CA GLN A 53 -1.00 -20.59 -20.44
C GLN A 53 -0.97 -20.21 -21.93
N VAL A 54 0.11 -19.54 -22.31
CA VAL A 54 0.43 -19.28 -23.72
C VAL A 54 0.84 -20.58 -24.40
N ILE A 55 0.25 -20.84 -25.56
CA ILE A 55 0.60 -21.92 -26.48
C ILE A 55 1.10 -21.27 -27.76
N GLU A 56 2.37 -21.45 -28.07
CA GLU A 56 3.00 -20.80 -29.20
C GLU A 56 3.93 -21.74 -29.94
N GLY A 57 4.48 -21.32 -31.07
CA GLY A 57 5.46 -22.08 -31.83
C GLY A 57 5.62 -21.56 -33.24
N PHE A 58 6.26 -22.37 -34.08
CA PHE A 58 6.52 -22.05 -35.48
C PHE A 58 6.05 -23.18 -36.40
N ILE A 59 5.48 -22.80 -37.53
CA ILE A 59 5.21 -23.69 -38.67
C ILE A 59 6.31 -23.43 -39.69
N SER A 60 7.09 -24.46 -39.99
CA SER A 60 8.20 -24.38 -40.95
C SER A 60 7.84 -25.05 -42.27
N PHE A 61 8.04 -24.33 -43.37
CA PHE A 61 7.96 -24.84 -44.73
C PHE A 61 9.37 -24.88 -45.30
N LYS A 62 9.82 -26.06 -45.69
CA LYS A 62 11.10 -26.24 -46.38
C LYS A 62 10.82 -26.59 -47.84
N ALA A 63 11.52 -25.93 -48.76
CA ALA A 63 11.53 -26.37 -50.15
C ALA A 63 12.05 -27.82 -50.25
N ALA A 64 11.72 -28.51 -51.34
CA ALA A 64 12.23 -29.86 -51.57
C ALA A 64 13.76 -29.86 -51.76
N ASP A 65 14.31 -28.73 -52.18
CA ASP A 65 15.74 -28.44 -52.15
C ASP A 65 16.10 -27.54 -50.95
N ASP A 66 17.39 -27.29 -50.76
CA ASP A 66 17.87 -26.38 -49.70
C ASP A 66 17.79 -24.90 -50.11
N SER A 67 17.02 -24.56 -51.15
CA SER A 67 16.97 -23.19 -51.69
C SER A 67 16.17 -22.23 -50.82
N GLN A 68 15.17 -22.74 -50.09
CA GLN A 68 14.26 -21.90 -49.32
C GLN A 68 13.70 -22.60 -48.08
N SER A 69 13.63 -21.85 -46.99
CA SER A 69 12.87 -22.20 -45.80
C SER A 69 12.11 -20.96 -45.33
N ILE A 70 10.83 -21.14 -44.99
CA ILE A 70 9.96 -20.08 -44.46
C ILE A 70 9.43 -20.58 -43.11
N SER A 71 9.38 -19.70 -42.13
CA SER A 71 8.83 -19.99 -40.81
C SER A 71 7.73 -18.99 -40.48
N MET A 72 6.62 -19.48 -39.96
CA MET A 72 5.48 -18.67 -39.54
C MET A 72 5.19 -18.90 -38.05
N PRO A 73 5.28 -17.87 -37.19
CA PRO A 73 4.93 -18.02 -35.79
C PRO A 73 3.41 -18.19 -35.63
N TYR A 74 3.02 -18.95 -34.61
CA TYR A 74 1.66 -18.96 -34.08
C TYR A 74 1.70 -18.77 -32.57
N MET A 75 0.70 -18.09 -32.02
CA MET A 75 0.52 -17.89 -30.58
C MET A 75 -0.98 -17.87 -30.28
N GLY A 76 -1.37 -18.50 -29.18
CA GLY A 76 -2.71 -18.46 -28.62
C GLY A 76 -2.66 -18.66 -27.11
N PHE A 77 -3.74 -18.31 -26.41
CA PHE A 77 -3.86 -18.56 -24.97
C PHE A 77 -4.84 -19.70 -24.74
N TYR A 78 -4.37 -20.80 -24.15
CA TYR A 78 -5.24 -21.93 -23.84
C TYR A 78 -5.92 -21.72 -22.50
N GLY A 79 -7.13 -21.19 -22.52
CA GLY A 79 -7.91 -20.84 -21.35
C GLY A 79 -8.62 -19.51 -21.56
N SER A 80 -8.90 -18.81 -20.47
CA SER A 80 -9.45 -17.46 -20.50
C SER A 80 -8.48 -16.48 -19.85
N THR A 81 -8.09 -15.44 -20.58
CA THR A 81 -7.32 -14.29 -20.06
C THR A 81 -8.13 -13.50 -19.03
N ASN A 82 -9.45 -13.71 -18.99
CA ASN A 82 -10.37 -13.11 -18.03
C ASN A 82 -10.32 -13.78 -16.64
N ALA A 83 -9.66 -14.94 -16.51
CA ALA A 83 -9.55 -15.66 -15.23
C ALA A 83 -8.38 -15.20 -14.35
N GLU A 84 -7.46 -14.40 -14.88
CA GLU A 84 -6.31 -13.89 -14.14
C GLU A 84 -6.75 -12.87 -13.09
N VAL A 85 -6.01 -12.82 -11.99
CA VAL A 85 -6.22 -11.84 -10.93
C VAL A 85 -5.67 -10.48 -11.39
N VAL A 86 -6.53 -9.48 -11.45
CA VAL A 86 -6.16 -8.17 -12.03
C VAL A 86 -5.48 -7.26 -11.02
N PHE A 87 -6.01 -7.16 -9.80
CA PHE A 87 -5.39 -6.38 -8.73
C PHE A 87 -4.28 -7.18 -8.07
N ASP A 88 -3.16 -6.54 -7.76
CA ASP A 88 -2.20 -7.15 -6.88
C ASP A 88 -2.71 -7.15 -5.44
N ASN A 89 -2.37 -8.19 -4.69
CA ASN A 89 -2.85 -8.36 -3.31
C ASN A 89 -2.38 -7.21 -2.41
N ALA A 90 -3.03 -7.04 -1.25
CA ALA A 90 -2.56 -6.08 -0.26
C ALA A 90 -1.12 -6.41 0.19
N ALA A 91 -0.34 -5.37 0.50
CA ALA A 91 1.09 -5.51 0.83
C ALA A 91 1.36 -6.48 1.99
N ASN A 92 0.44 -6.53 2.97
CA ASN A 92 0.55 -7.37 4.16
C ASN A 92 0.07 -8.82 3.98
N GLU A 93 -0.41 -9.21 2.80
CA GLU A 93 -0.84 -10.59 2.53
C GLU A 93 0.29 -11.54 2.14
N GLY A 94 1.48 -11.01 1.79
CA GLY A 94 2.64 -11.83 1.39
C GLY A 94 2.48 -12.61 0.08
N ARG A 95 1.52 -12.22 -0.78
CA ARG A 95 1.20 -12.88 -2.05
C ARG A 95 1.22 -11.91 -3.24
N SER A 96 1.91 -10.78 -3.13
CA SER A 96 2.01 -9.77 -4.18
C SER A 96 2.97 -10.18 -5.30
N THR A 97 2.76 -9.67 -6.51
CA THR A 97 3.71 -9.75 -7.62
C THR A 97 4.65 -8.54 -7.65
N PHE A 98 4.14 -7.39 -7.24
CA PHE A 98 4.91 -6.17 -6.98
C PHE A 98 5.19 -6.11 -5.46
N THR A 99 5.09 -4.94 -4.84
CA THR A 99 5.17 -4.76 -3.39
C THR A 99 3.81 -4.86 -2.68
N GLY A 100 2.74 -5.09 -3.46
CA GLY A 100 1.35 -5.16 -2.99
C GLY A 100 0.71 -3.78 -2.79
N SER A 101 -0.62 -3.76 -2.74
CA SER A 101 -1.41 -2.53 -2.63
C SER A 101 -1.60 -2.11 -1.16
N TYR A 102 -1.58 -0.80 -0.87
CA TYR A 102 -1.71 -0.29 0.50
C TYR A 102 -2.17 1.17 0.53
N LEU A 103 -2.42 1.70 1.74
CA LEU A 103 -2.88 3.07 1.98
C LEU A 103 -1.78 3.90 2.64
N LEU A 104 -1.70 5.17 2.24
CA LEU A 104 -0.74 6.18 2.69
C LEU A 104 -1.48 7.38 3.31
N ASP A 105 -0.80 8.16 4.14
CA ASP A 105 -1.19 9.53 4.47
C ASP A 105 -0.71 10.55 3.40
N GLU A 106 -0.98 11.84 3.62
CA GLU A 106 -0.53 12.94 2.75
C GLU A 106 1.00 13.16 2.72
N ASN A 107 1.75 12.59 3.66
CA ASN A 107 3.21 12.64 3.73
C ASN A 107 3.87 11.40 3.11
N ASN A 108 3.09 10.50 2.50
CA ASN A 108 3.51 9.22 1.92
C ASN A 108 3.98 8.19 2.95
N TYR A 109 3.46 8.24 4.17
CA TYR A 109 3.68 7.23 5.19
C TYR A 109 2.62 6.13 5.12
N PRO A 110 3.00 4.84 4.99
CA PRO A 110 2.04 3.74 5.02
C PRO A 110 1.28 3.66 6.34
N LEU A 111 -0.04 3.57 6.25
CA LEU A 111 -0.93 3.51 7.40
C LEU A 111 -0.94 2.12 8.05
N GLY A 112 -1.21 2.07 9.35
CA GLY A 112 -1.42 0.82 10.09
C GLY A 112 -0.17 0.13 10.65
N ILE A 113 0.93 0.86 10.80
CA ILE A 113 2.21 0.34 11.31
C ILE A 113 2.55 0.99 12.65
N ALA A 114 2.71 2.31 12.64
CA ALA A 114 2.98 3.18 13.79
C ALA A 114 2.42 4.57 13.47
N ASP A 115 2.47 5.50 14.42
CA ASP A 115 2.22 6.91 14.12
C ASP A 115 3.29 7.46 13.13
N PRO A 116 3.00 8.56 12.41
CA PRO A 116 3.89 9.11 11.38
C PRO A 116 5.33 9.37 11.82
N LEU A 117 5.53 9.90 13.04
CA LEU A 117 6.86 10.24 13.54
C LEU A 117 7.68 8.99 13.82
N THR A 118 7.12 8.07 14.60
CA THR A 118 7.79 6.80 14.90
C THR A 118 8.03 5.97 13.64
N LEU A 119 7.11 5.97 12.67
CA LEU A 119 7.32 5.26 11.41
C LEU A 119 8.49 5.86 10.61
N SER A 120 8.59 7.19 10.55
CA SER A 120 9.72 7.88 9.94
C SER A 120 11.03 7.48 10.59
N ASP A 121 11.09 7.41 11.92
CA ASP A 121 12.29 7.01 12.65
C ASP A 121 12.65 5.53 12.43
N ILE A 122 11.66 4.63 12.40
CA ILE A 122 11.86 3.20 12.10
C ILE A 122 12.52 3.01 10.74
N VAL A 123 12.04 3.71 9.72
CA VAL A 123 12.52 3.56 8.35
C VAL A 123 13.85 4.27 8.14
N ASN A 124 14.02 5.49 8.66
CA ASN A 124 15.19 6.33 8.38
C ASN A 124 16.38 6.06 9.31
N SER A 125 16.17 5.48 10.49
CA SER A 125 17.27 5.15 11.41
C SER A 125 18.18 4.01 10.89
N GLY A 126 17.67 3.17 9.99
CA GLY A 126 18.37 1.97 9.51
C GLY A 126 18.40 0.81 10.51
N SER A 127 17.99 1.02 11.77
CA SER A 127 18.03 0.02 12.84
C SER A 127 17.15 -1.20 12.57
N TYR A 128 16.08 -1.02 11.80
CA TYR A 128 15.09 -2.05 11.51
C TYR A 128 15.29 -2.75 10.16
N ASN A 129 16.30 -2.35 9.36
CA ASN A 129 16.57 -2.89 8.01
C ASN A 129 15.33 -2.95 7.10
N VAL A 130 14.44 -1.96 7.21
CA VAL A 130 13.26 -1.78 6.36
C VAL A 130 13.38 -0.48 5.57
N ASN A 131 12.66 -0.37 4.45
CA ASN A 131 12.60 0.85 3.63
C ASN A 131 11.15 1.19 3.27
N TRP A 132 10.93 2.38 2.71
CA TRP A 132 9.60 2.84 2.31
C TRP A 132 8.90 1.96 1.25
N GLU A 133 9.64 1.11 0.52
CA GLU A 133 9.07 0.19 -0.47
C GLU A 133 8.46 -1.07 0.17
N THR A 134 9.02 -1.52 1.29
CA THR A 134 8.69 -2.83 1.89
C THR A 134 7.97 -2.70 3.22
N VAL A 135 8.06 -1.55 3.90
CA VAL A 135 7.51 -1.35 5.25
C VAL A 135 5.99 -1.56 5.31
N ALA A 136 5.27 -1.28 4.22
CA ALA A 136 3.82 -1.50 4.09
C ALA A 136 3.39 -2.96 4.33
N ALA A 137 4.28 -3.94 4.12
CA ALA A 137 3.98 -5.34 4.40
C ALA A 137 3.78 -5.64 5.91
N SER A 138 4.25 -4.74 6.79
CA SER A 138 4.09 -4.85 8.24
C SER A 138 2.76 -4.30 8.75
N ALA A 139 1.96 -3.65 7.88
CA ALA A 139 0.70 -3.03 8.26
C ALA A 139 -0.30 -4.05 8.83
N LYS A 140 -1.02 -3.63 9.88
CA LYS A 140 -2.12 -4.40 10.47
C LYS A 140 -3.45 -3.81 10.02
N ASP A 141 -4.28 -4.61 9.38
CA ASP A 141 -5.59 -4.18 8.84
C ASP A 141 -6.46 -3.46 9.88
N ASN A 142 -6.48 -3.95 11.12
CA ASN A 142 -7.23 -3.35 12.22
C ASN A 142 -6.57 -2.09 12.80
N LYS A 143 -5.46 -1.62 12.22
CA LYS A 143 -4.72 -0.44 12.67
C LYS A 143 -4.56 0.61 11.58
N VAL A 144 -4.93 0.30 10.34
CA VAL A 144 -4.98 1.28 9.24
C VAL A 144 -6.04 2.34 9.55
N ALA A 145 -5.63 3.58 9.75
CA ALA A 145 -6.49 4.69 10.17
C ALA A 145 -5.92 6.04 9.76
N PHE A 146 -6.77 7.06 9.80
CA PHE A 146 -6.42 8.47 9.59
C PHE A 146 -7.44 9.35 10.34
N SER A 147 -7.07 10.60 10.60
CA SER A 147 -7.84 11.57 11.39
C SER A 147 -8.11 12.84 10.58
N PRO A 148 -9.22 12.96 9.82
CA PRO A 148 -9.54 14.13 8.99
C PRO A 148 -10.01 15.34 9.84
N ASN A 149 -9.13 15.81 10.73
CA ASN A 149 -9.40 16.84 11.74
C ASN A 149 -8.79 18.22 11.34
N ASN A 150 -8.04 18.27 10.24
CA ASN A 150 -7.32 19.40 9.64
C ASN A 150 -6.15 19.94 10.48
N ASP A 151 -5.45 19.07 11.21
CA ASP A 151 -4.23 19.43 11.94
C ASP A 151 -2.94 19.24 11.12
N GLY A 152 -3.05 18.71 9.90
CA GLY A 152 -1.95 18.45 8.98
C GLY A 152 -1.23 17.12 9.20
N VAL A 153 -1.79 16.23 10.02
CA VAL A 153 -1.26 14.89 10.28
C VAL A 153 -2.35 13.86 9.97
N SER A 154 -2.11 13.04 8.95
CA SER A 154 -3.01 11.95 8.56
C SER A 154 -4.44 12.44 8.29
N ASP A 155 -4.58 13.57 7.62
CA ASP A 155 -5.89 14.18 7.31
C ASP A 155 -6.61 13.52 6.13
N ALA A 156 -5.86 12.80 5.30
CA ALA A 156 -6.37 12.15 4.12
C ALA A 156 -5.69 10.83 3.84
N VAL A 157 -6.34 10.00 3.03
CA VAL A 157 -5.82 8.72 2.60
C VAL A 157 -5.50 8.76 1.12
N ILE A 158 -4.29 8.32 0.77
CA ILE A 158 -3.80 8.18 -0.60
C ILE A 158 -3.53 6.69 -0.87
N PRO A 159 -4.25 6.06 -1.81
CA PRO A 159 -4.07 4.65 -2.10
C PRO A 159 -2.93 4.44 -3.11
N ARG A 160 -2.11 3.43 -2.84
CA ARG A 160 -1.10 2.92 -3.79
C ARG A 160 -1.53 1.55 -4.28
N ILE A 161 -2.07 1.51 -5.50
CA ILE A 161 -2.75 0.32 -6.05
C ILE A 161 -2.00 -0.21 -7.26
N PHE A 162 -1.67 -1.51 -7.23
CA PHE A 162 -1.00 -2.18 -8.34
C PHE A 162 -1.95 -3.10 -9.11
N VAL A 163 -1.82 -3.12 -10.43
CA VAL A 163 -2.67 -3.90 -11.34
C VAL A 163 -1.84 -4.62 -12.40
N LYS A 164 -2.23 -5.85 -12.75
CA LYS A 164 -1.48 -6.74 -13.65
C LYS A 164 -1.92 -6.63 -15.12
N GLN A 165 -3.06 -5.99 -15.36
CA GLN A 165 -3.63 -5.77 -16.70
C GLN A 165 -4.11 -4.33 -16.85
N ASN A 166 -4.14 -3.85 -18.10
CA ASN A 166 -4.77 -2.56 -18.41
C ASN A 166 -6.27 -2.67 -18.13
N LEU A 167 -6.84 -1.59 -17.60
CA LEU A 167 -8.25 -1.54 -17.24
C LEU A 167 -8.96 -0.53 -18.14
N GLN A 168 -10.11 -0.93 -18.66
CA GLN A 168 -11.01 -0.04 -19.38
C GLN A 168 -11.56 1.02 -18.44
N GLN A 169 -11.84 0.64 -17.18
CA GLN A 169 -12.38 1.53 -16.17
C GLN A 169 -11.97 1.08 -14.77
N VAL A 170 -11.78 2.04 -13.87
CA VAL A 170 -11.53 1.84 -12.43
C VAL A 170 -12.44 2.77 -11.65
N ALA A 171 -13.22 2.20 -10.72
CA ALA A 171 -13.95 2.96 -9.72
C ALA A 171 -13.21 2.87 -8.38
N ALA A 172 -12.84 4.02 -7.82
CA ALA A 172 -12.34 4.18 -6.45
C ALA A 172 -13.51 4.60 -5.56
N GLN A 173 -13.82 3.83 -4.52
CA GLN A 173 -15.03 4.03 -3.73
C GLN A 173 -14.89 3.62 -2.27
N ILE A 174 -15.69 4.22 -1.40
CA ILE A 174 -15.74 3.94 0.04
C ILE A 174 -17.03 3.21 0.36
N LEU A 175 -16.90 2.09 1.05
CA LEU A 175 -18.00 1.35 1.66
C LEU A 175 -17.99 1.54 3.17
N ASP A 176 -19.17 1.57 3.79
CA ASP A 176 -19.31 1.48 5.25
C ASP A 176 -19.06 0.04 5.76
N THR A 177 -19.17 -0.17 7.07
CA THR A 177 -18.99 -1.48 7.72
C THR A 177 -19.94 -2.56 7.23
N ASP A 178 -21.12 -2.17 6.75
CA ASP A 178 -22.15 -3.08 6.26
C ASP A 178 -21.97 -3.38 4.76
N GLY A 179 -20.98 -2.75 4.12
CA GLY A 179 -20.68 -2.90 2.70
C GLY A 179 -21.51 -2.00 1.79
N HIS A 180 -22.22 -1.01 2.31
CA HIS A 180 -22.94 -0.05 1.49
C HIS A 180 -22.00 1.02 0.94
N LEU A 181 -22.19 1.35 -0.33
CA LEU A 181 -21.51 2.48 -0.96
C LEU A 181 -21.95 3.81 -0.32
N VAL A 182 -20.98 4.51 0.27
CA VAL A 182 -21.17 5.83 0.90
C VAL A 182 -20.45 6.95 0.16
N ARG A 183 -19.46 6.62 -0.68
CA ARG A 183 -18.74 7.59 -1.50
C ARG A 183 -18.16 6.95 -2.75
N VAL A 184 -18.36 7.57 -3.91
CA VAL A 184 -17.48 7.35 -5.08
C VAL A 184 -16.45 8.46 -5.04
N ILE A 185 -15.17 8.09 -4.99
CA ILE A 185 -14.04 9.01 -4.97
C ILE A 185 -13.74 9.46 -6.39
N ASP A 186 -13.56 8.49 -7.29
CA ASP A 186 -13.26 8.75 -8.69
C ASP A 186 -13.68 7.59 -9.60
N LEU A 187 -13.83 7.91 -10.89
CA LEU A 187 -14.09 6.97 -11.96
C LEU A 187 -13.14 7.25 -13.12
N GLU A 188 -12.05 6.50 -13.17
CA GLU A 188 -11.02 6.67 -14.19
C GLU A 188 -11.21 5.68 -15.33
N ASN A 189 -10.89 6.08 -16.57
CA ASN A 189 -10.93 5.19 -17.73
C ASN A 189 -9.52 4.97 -18.30
N ASP A 190 -9.37 3.87 -19.04
CA ASP A 190 -8.15 3.56 -19.80
C ASP A 190 -6.85 3.60 -18.96
N THR A 191 -6.88 3.07 -17.73
CA THR A 191 -5.69 3.02 -16.87
C THR A 191 -4.71 1.93 -17.31
N ALA A 192 -3.41 2.23 -17.19
CA ALA A 192 -2.35 1.33 -17.59
C ALA A 192 -2.08 0.27 -16.51
N LYS A 193 -1.58 -0.90 -16.92
CA LYS A 193 -1.05 -1.89 -15.99
C LYS A 193 0.20 -1.37 -15.27
N SER A 194 0.40 -1.86 -14.05
CA SER A 194 1.64 -1.71 -13.32
C SER A 194 2.79 -2.45 -14.01
N HIS A 195 3.96 -1.84 -13.96
CA HIS A 195 5.20 -2.41 -14.45
C HIS A 195 6.39 -1.78 -13.73
N TYR A 196 7.50 -2.51 -13.68
CA TYR A 196 8.77 -2.04 -13.15
C TYR A 196 9.43 -1.06 -14.13
N VAL A 197 9.91 0.07 -13.62
CA VAL A 197 10.64 1.09 -14.37
C VAL A 197 12.09 1.06 -13.94
N GLN A 198 12.99 0.64 -14.84
CA GLN A 198 14.40 0.40 -14.55
C GLN A 198 15.14 1.67 -14.13
N ASP A 199 14.87 2.80 -14.79
CA ASP A 199 15.58 4.07 -14.54
C ASP A 199 15.32 4.62 -13.13
N THR A 200 14.14 4.32 -12.57
CA THR A 200 13.74 4.78 -11.23
C THR A 200 13.82 3.67 -10.19
N ASN A 201 14.00 2.41 -10.59
CA ASN A 201 13.92 1.23 -9.73
C ASN A 201 12.58 1.12 -8.95
N TYR A 202 11.47 1.58 -9.55
CA TYR A 202 10.15 1.55 -8.90
C TYR A 202 9.09 0.85 -9.77
N ASN A 203 8.09 0.28 -9.11
CA ASN A 203 6.86 -0.18 -9.78
C ASN A 203 5.89 0.98 -9.97
N THR A 204 5.26 1.05 -11.13
CA THR A 204 4.19 2.02 -11.39
C THR A 204 2.88 1.55 -10.76
N ASP A 205 2.28 2.39 -9.91
CA ASP A 205 0.92 2.17 -9.41
C ASP A 205 -0.12 2.90 -10.29
N LEU A 206 -1.42 2.69 -10.03
CA LEU A 206 -2.50 3.25 -10.83
C LEU A 206 -2.45 4.78 -10.96
N THR A 207 -2.00 5.51 -9.92
CA THR A 207 -1.90 6.98 -9.94
C THR A 207 -0.90 7.50 -10.97
N LEU A 208 0.03 6.65 -11.41
CA LEU A 208 1.03 6.97 -12.43
C LEU A 208 0.57 6.63 -13.86
N SER A 209 -0.67 6.17 -14.04
CA SER A 209 -1.27 5.97 -15.37
C SER A 209 -1.31 7.28 -16.15
N ASP A 210 -1.16 7.19 -17.48
CA ASP A 210 -1.23 8.37 -18.35
C ASP A 210 -2.55 9.14 -18.20
N SER A 211 -3.66 8.43 -17.98
CA SER A 211 -4.98 9.03 -17.77
C SER A 211 -5.07 9.85 -16.49
N MET A 212 -4.31 9.48 -15.45
CA MET A 212 -4.26 10.17 -14.14
C MET A 212 -3.36 11.40 -14.11
N ARG A 213 -2.52 11.66 -15.14
CA ARG A 213 -1.51 12.74 -15.13
C ARG A 213 -2.05 14.14 -14.82
N ARG A 214 -3.31 14.42 -15.15
CA ARG A 214 -3.93 15.74 -14.92
C ARG A 214 -4.64 15.85 -13.57
N HIS A 215 -4.72 14.76 -12.82
CA HIS A 215 -5.42 14.63 -11.55
C HIS A 215 -4.78 13.49 -10.73
N PRO A 216 -3.48 13.60 -10.40
CA PRO A 216 -2.74 12.54 -9.70
C PRO A 216 -3.32 12.22 -8.31
N ASP A 217 -4.00 13.20 -7.69
CA ASP A 217 -4.72 13.04 -6.42
C ASP A 217 -6.16 12.53 -6.60
N GLY A 218 -6.56 12.06 -7.78
CA GLY A 218 -7.94 11.64 -8.08
C GLY A 218 -8.45 10.59 -7.10
N PHE A 219 -7.58 9.73 -6.59
CA PHE A 219 -7.91 8.71 -5.59
C PHE A 219 -7.71 9.15 -4.13
N LYS A 220 -7.43 10.42 -3.85
CA LYS A 220 -7.32 10.88 -2.46
C LYS A 220 -8.70 10.92 -1.80
N TRP A 221 -8.80 10.39 -0.58
CA TRP A 221 -10.01 10.50 0.24
C TRP A 221 -9.78 11.40 1.45
N ASP A 222 -10.62 12.42 1.60
CA ASP A 222 -10.56 13.46 2.65
C ASP A 222 -11.48 13.17 3.85
N GLY A 223 -11.90 11.91 4.03
CA GLY A 223 -12.84 11.53 5.10
C GLY A 223 -14.28 11.99 4.89
N LYS A 224 -14.64 12.49 3.70
CA LYS A 224 -16.05 12.86 3.41
C LYS A 224 -16.83 11.75 2.73
N VAL A 225 -18.12 11.68 3.06
CA VAL A 225 -19.11 10.76 2.49
C VAL A 225 -20.34 11.53 1.99
N TYR A 226 -21.13 10.91 1.14
CA TYR A 226 -22.40 11.49 0.70
C TYR A 226 -23.49 11.26 1.75
N ASP A 227 -24.05 12.36 2.25
CA ASP A 227 -25.34 12.33 2.94
C ASP A 227 -26.45 12.13 1.91
N ARG A 228 -27.13 10.99 1.96
CA ARG A 228 -28.20 10.64 1.02
C ARG A 228 -29.45 11.51 1.16
N ALA A 229 -29.69 12.09 2.34
CA ALA A 229 -30.84 12.96 2.56
C ALA A 229 -30.63 14.34 1.94
N THR A 230 -29.42 14.88 2.03
CA THR A 230 -29.10 16.24 1.55
C THR A 230 -28.42 16.28 0.19
N GLY A 231 -27.87 15.15 -0.28
CA GLY A 231 -27.08 15.05 -1.51
C GLY A 231 -25.73 15.76 -1.43
N LYS A 232 -25.29 16.16 -0.22
CA LYS A 232 -24.05 16.90 0.00
C LYS A 232 -22.97 16.00 0.58
N LEU A 233 -21.74 16.47 0.45
CA LEU A 233 -20.61 15.90 1.17
C LEU A 233 -20.62 16.36 2.62
N VAL A 234 -20.46 15.42 3.53
CA VAL A 234 -20.31 15.64 4.96
C VAL A 234 -19.12 14.83 5.47
N THR A 235 -18.53 15.25 6.58
CA THR A 235 -17.52 14.46 7.29
C THR A 235 -18.14 13.14 7.70
N ALA A 236 -17.47 12.02 7.44
CA ALA A 236 -17.90 10.73 7.93
C ALA A 236 -17.66 10.63 9.43
N GLU A 237 -18.52 9.89 10.12
CA GLU A 237 -18.32 9.57 11.53
C GLU A 237 -17.11 8.64 11.71
N ASP A 238 -16.48 8.72 12.87
CA ASP A 238 -15.47 7.76 13.31
C ASP A 238 -16.00 6.33 13.19
N GLY A 239 -15.17 5.42 12.69
CA GLY A 239 -15.57 4.07 12.41
C GLY A 239 -14.77 3.39 11.32
N ARG A 240 -15.14 2.14 11.02
CA ARG A 240 -14.47 1.33 10.00
C ARG A 240 -15.14 1.51 8.64
N TYR A 241 -14.31 1.60 7.62
CA TYR A 241 -14.70 1.72 6.23
C TYR A 241 -13.84 0.77 5.39
N VAL A 242 -14.25 0.59 4.14
CA VAL A 242 -13.47 -0.11 3.13
C VAL A 242 -13.21 0.84 1.97
N TYR A 243 -11.93 1.12 1.71
CA TYR A 243 -11.53 1.72 0.46
C TYR A 243 -11.47 0.60 -0.60
N GLN A 244 -12.49 0.54 -1.45
CA GLN A 244 -12.62 -0.44 -2.51
C GLN A 244 -12.23 0.14 -3.87
N PHE A 245 -11.43 -0.62 -4.61
CA PHE A 245 -11.19 -0.41 -6.03
C PHE A 245 -11.91 -1.49 -6.83
N VAL A 246 -12.62 -1.09 -7.88
CA VAL A 246 -13.27 -2.02 -8.80
C VAL A 246 -12.85 -1.72 -10.23
N GLY A 247 -12.14 -2.67 -10.85
CA GLY A 247 -11.61 -2.56 -12.20
C GLY A 247 -12.39 -3.40 -13.20
N THR A 248 -12.59 -2.85 -14.39
CA THR A 248 -13.14 -3.56 -15.56
C THR A 248 -12.06 -3.73 -16.63
N THR A 249 -11.79 -4.96 -17.06
CA THR A 249 -10.81 -5.27 -18.12
C THR A 249 -11.42 -5.11 -19.51
N TYR A 250 -10.58 -4.87 -20.53
CA TYR A 250 -11.01 -4.79 -21.94
C TYR A 250 -11.51 -6.12 -22.52
N THR A 251 -11.14 -7.24 -21.91
CA THR A 251 -11.59 -8.55 -22.37
C THR A 251 -12.94 -8.85 -21.74
N ALA A 252 -14.01 -8.91 -22.52
CA ALA A 252 -15.33 -9.29 -22.04
C ALA A 252 -15.33 -10.73 -21.46
N GLY A 253 -16.10 -10.96 -20.39
CA GLY A 253 -16.19 -12.27 -19.74
C GLY A 253 -16.75 -12.18 -18.32
N ILE A 254 -17.07 -13.32 -17.73
CA ILE A 254 -17.73 -13.43 -16.41
C ILE A 254 -16.91 -12.87 -15.23
N ARG A 255 -15.60 -12.69 -15.40
CA ARG A 255 -14.65 -12.15 -14.41
C ARG A 255 -13.95 -10.89 -14.95
N ASN A 256 -14.56 -10.20 -15.92
CA ASN A 256 -14.01 -8.95 -16.45
C ASN A 256 -14.10 -7.79 -15.45
N ARG A 257 -14.86 -7.95 -14.38
CA ARG A 257 -14.95 -7.00 -13.26
C ARG A 257 -14.41 -7.65 -12.00
N GLN A 258 -13.37 -7.07 -11.42
CA GLN A 258 -12.70 -7.54 -10.21
C GLN A 258 -12.43 -6.37 -9.28
N GLY A 259 -12.15 -6.62 -8.01
CA GLY A 259 -11.82 -5.54 -7.08
C GLY A 259 -10.90 -5.97 -5.97
N ILE A 260 -10.36 -4.97 -5.27
CA ILE A 260 -9.59 -5.11 -4.03
C ILE A 260 -10.22 -4.23 -2.96
N ASN A 261 -10.21 -4.73 -1.73
CA ASN A 261 -10.73 -4.05 -0.55
C ASN A 261 -9.55 -3.74 0.38
N LEU A 262 -9.38 -2.48 0.74
CA LEU A 262 -8.39 -2.06 1.74
C LEU A 262 -9.15 -1.51 2.96
N PRO A 263 -9.02 -2.15 4.15
CA PRO A 263 -9.67 -1.66 5.36
C PRO A 263 -9.03 -0.36 5.81
N VAL A 264 -9.85 0.56 6.32
CA VAL A 264 -9.39 1.84 6.87
C VAL A 264 -10.37 2.34 7.93
N ALA A 265 -9.87 2.94 9.00
CA ALA A 265 -10.69 3.63 10.00
C ALA A 265 -10.59 5.15 9.86
N ILE A 266 -11.69 5.84 10.15
CA ILE A 266 -11.64 7.23 10.59
C ILE A 266 -11.61 7.21 12.11
N ASP A 267 -10.66 7.91 12.69
CA ASP A 267 -10.48 8.01 14.13
C ASP A 267 -9.97 9.42 14.47
N THR A 268 -10.80 10.21 15.12
CA THR A 268 -10.52 11.60 15.48
C THR A 268 -10.37 11.79 16.99
N VAL A 269 -10.38 10.69 17.76
CA VAL A 269 -10.31 10.73 19.21
C VAL A 269 -8.86 10.73 19.65
N LYS A 270 -8.50 11.69 20.50
CA LYS A 270 -7.15 11.76 21.06
C LYS A 270 -6.93 10.70 22.15
N PRO A 271 -5.72 10.14 22.26
CA PRO A 271 -5.36 9.33 23.41
C PRO A 271 -5.39 10.17 24.70
N THR A 272 -5.42 9.51 25.84
CA THR A 272 -5.38 10.14 27.17
C THR A 272 -4.12 9.72 27.90
N ILE A 273 -3.56 10.64 28.69
CA ILE A 273 -2.43 10.41 29.58
C ILE A 273 -2.93 10.64 30.99
N THR A 274 -2.75 9.68 31.88
CA THR A 274 -3.09 9.84 33.31
C THR A 274 -1.93 9.40 34.17
N ASP A 275 -1.95 9.82 35.44
CA ASP A 275 -0.96 9.42 36.45
C ASP A 275 0.50 9.65 36.00
N PHE A 276 0.75 10.71 35.20
CA PHE A 276 2.09 11.10 34.81
C PHE A 276 2.83 11.68 36.02
N THR A 277 3.73 10.89 36.58
CA THR A 277 4.49 11.21 37.80
C THR A 277 5.98 11.05 37.59
N TYR A 278 6.76 11.76 38.41
CA TYR A 278 8.21 11.64 38.50
C TYR A 278 8.59 11.33 39.95
N ASP A 279 9.48 10.36 40.15
CA ASP A 279 10.08 10.04 41.44
C ASP A 279 11.54 9.57 41.25
N ASN A 280 12.51 10.33 41.79
CA ASN A 280 13.94 9.98 41.79
C ASN A 280 14.50 9.46 40.45
N GLY A 281 14.14 10.10 39.35
CA GLY A 281 14.61 9.75 38.02
C GLY A 281 13.74 8.76 37.26
N ASP A 282 12.73 8.16 37.90
CA ASP A 282 11.72 7.35 37.24
C ASP A 282 10.52 8.20 36.84
N ILE A 283 10.07 8.07 35.59
CA ILE A 283 8.76 8.50 35.17
C ILE A 283 7.81 7.33 35.12
N THR A 284 6.56 7.54 35.54
CA THR A 284 5.46 6.60 35.36
C THR A 284 4.28 7.32 34.76
N PHE A 285 3.57 6.69 33.83
CA PHE A 285 2.31 7.20 33.29
C PHE A 285 1.43 6.06 32.78
N ASN A 286 0.13 6.32 32.76
CA ASN A 286 -0.87 5.50 32.11
C ASN A 286 -1.29 6.15 30.79
N TYR A 287 -1.64 5.32 29.81
CA TYR A 287 -2.20 5.76 28.56
C TYR A 287 -3.43 4.94 28.19
N GLU A 288 -4.38 5.57 27.50
CA GLU A 288 -5.58 4.94 26.96
C GLU A 288 -6.03 5.64 25.69
N ASP A 289 -6.45 4.88 24.69
CA ASP A 289 -7.08 5.37 23.47
C ASP A 289 -8.39 4.62 23.17
N GLN A 290 -9.41 5.36 22.72
CA GLN A 290 -10.72 4.78 22.35
C GLN A 290 -10.80 4.40 20.86
N GLY A 291 -9.87 4.91 20.06
CA GLY A 291 -9.80 4.71 18.63
C GLY A 291 -9.00 3.48 18.22
N VAL A 292 -8.13 3.63 17.22
CA VAL A 292 -7.29 2.54 16.70
C VAL A 292 -6.09 2.25 17.59
N GLY A 293 -5.73 3.16 18.49
CA GLY A 293 -4.70 3.00 19.50
C GLY A 293 -3.30 2.76 18.95
N PHE A 294 -2.62 1.76 19.52
CA PHE A 294 -1.16 1.62 19.44
C PHE A 294 -0.73 0.27 18.83
N THR A 295 0.57 0.13 18.55
CA THR A 295 1.22 -1.12 18.15
C THR A 295 2.52 -1.33 18.93
N GLN A 296 3.22 -2.44 18.66
CA GLN A 296 4.57 -2.74 19.19
C GLN A 296 5.63 -1.72 18.83
N TYR A 297 5.33 -0.86 17.87
CA TYR A 297 6.22 0.21 17.44
C TYR A 297 5.94 1.52 18.16
N SER A 298 4.73 1.73 18.68
CA SER A 298 4.32 2.99 19.27
C SER A 298 5.18 3.40 20.47
N ALA A 299 5.54 4.68 20.49
CA ALA A 299 6.30 5.30 21.56
C ALA A 299 5.70 6.65 21.96
N ALA A 300 5.92 7.04 23.21
CA ALA A 300 5.72 8.41 23.64
C ALA A 300 6.96 9.25 23.33
N VAL A 301 6.76 10.55 23.09
CA VAL A 301 7.84 11.53 22.98
C VAL A 301 7.96 12.27 24.31
N LEU A 302 9.07 12.07 25.00
CA LEU A 302 9.43 12.80 26.22
C LEU A 302 10.31 14.01 25.85
N ALA A 303 9.86 15.21 26.16
CA ALA A 303 10.65 16.43 26.03
C ALA A 303 11.20 16.89 27.39
N ILE A 304 12.51 17.17 27.41
CA ILE A 304 13.25 17.76 28.53
C ILE A 304 13.96 18.99 27.99
N GLY A 305 13.49 20.19 28.36
CA GLY A 305 13.90 21.43 27.71
C GLY A 305 13.62 21.40 26.20
N LEU A 306 14.66 21.58 25.37
CA LEU A 306 14.57 21.56 23.91
C LEU A 306 14.87 20.19 23.28
N ARG A 307 15.18 19.17 24.10
CA ARG A 307 15.53 17.83 23.63
C ARG A 307 14.32 16.91 23.73
N THR A 308 14.19 16.01 22.76
CA THR A 308 13.14 14.99 22.71
C THR A 308 13.75 13.60 22.74
N TYR A 309 13.07 12.69 23.42
CA TYR A 309 13.49 11.31 23.63
C TYR A 309 12.31 10.38 23.39
N GLU A 310 12.58 9.24 22.77
CA GLU A 310 11.58 8.19 22.58
C GLU A 310 11.44 7.34 23.85
N VAL A 311 10.21 7.13 24.29
CA VAL A 311 9.86 6.24 25.41
C VAL A 311 8.89 5.17 24.88
N PRO A 312 9.37 3.94 24.62
CA PRO A 312 8.52 2.88 24.07
C PRO A 312 7.31 2.59 24.96
N LEU A 313 6.12 2.47 24.36
CA LEU A 313 4.90 2.16 25.13
C LEU A 313 4.82 0.69 25.56
N GLY A 314 5.62 -0.19 24.95
CA GLY A 314 5.61 -1.62 25.22
C GLY A 314 4.28 -2.31 24.88
N ASN A 315 3.48 -1.72 23.99
CA ASN A 315 2.16 -2.19 23.62
C ASN A 315 2.23 -3.26 22.53
N ASP A 316 1.69 -4.46 22.67
CA ASP A 316 1.76 -5.49 21.62
C ASP A 316 0.77 -5.28 20.44
N GLY A 317 -0.01 -4.21 20.47
CA GLY A 317 -1.06 -3.87 19.52
C GLY A 317 -2.41 -4.53 19.78
N THR A 318 -2.54 -5.32 20.86
CA THR A 318 -3.80 -6.01 21.22
C THR A 318 -4.68 -5.20 22.17
N LYS A 319 -4.13 -4.18 22.82
CA LYS A 319 -4.83 -3.27 23.73
C LYS A 319 -4.55 -1.84 23.35
N ASN A 320 -5.49 -0.94 23.66
CA ASN A 320 -5.29 0.49 23.50
C ASN A 320 -4.92 1.18 24.82
N THR A 321 -4.52 0.42 25.85
CA THR A 321 -4.18 0.94 27.17
C THR A 321 -2.90 0.32 27.71
N GLY A 322 -2.24 1.02 28.63
CA GLY A 322 -1.08 0.49 29.33
C GLY A 322 -0.54 1.43 30.40
N THR A 323 0.43 0.91 31.14
CA THR A 323 1.23 1.65 32.12
C THR A 323 2.68 1.54 31.70
N VAL A 324 3.38 2.67 31.68
CA VAL A 324 4.80 2.75 31.34
C VAL A 324 5.56 3.22 32.57
N THR A 325 6.69 2.57 32.85
CA THR A 325 7.72 3.06 33.76
C THR A 325 9.01 3.18 32.98
N TYR A 326 9.66 4.33 33.05
CA TYR A 326 10.88 4.64 32.32
C TYR A 326 11.86 5.36 33.23
N GLN A 327 13.06 4.81 33.36
CA GLN A 327 14.17 5.41 34.10
C GLN A 327 14.90 6.39 33.18
N LEU A 328 14.97 7.65 33.58
CA LEU A 328 15.79 8.64 32.91
C LEU A 328 17.26 8.27 32.98
N SER A 329 18.00 8.46 31.88
CA SER A 329 19.45 8.32 31.86
C SER A 329 20.15 9.47 32.59
N ASP A 330 21.43 9.29 32.94
CA ASP A 330 22.25 10.33 33.57
C ASP A 330 22.22 11.64 32.74
N ASP A 331 22.38 11.57 31.42
CA ASP A 331 22.31 12.74 30.53
C ASP A 331 20.92 13.41 30.51
N GLN A 332 19.84 12.65 30.70
CA GLN A 332 18.48 13.18 30.76
C GLN A 332 18.21 13.84 32.11
N LEU A 333 18.72 13.27 33.20
CA LEU A 333 18.67 13.85 34.54
C LEU A 333 19.43 15.17 34.60
N ASP A 334 20.66 15.20 34.09
CA ASP A 334 21.46 16.41 34.00
C ASP A 334 20.74 17.51 33.19
N ALA A 335 20.12 17.14 32.06
CA ALA A 335 19.34 18.08 31.24
C ALA A 335 18.08 18.60 31.96
N LEU A 336 17.45 17.75 32.79
CA LEU A 336 16.27 18.12 33.57
C LEU A 336 16.62 19.11 34.68
N GLU A 337 17.70 18.84 35.42
CA GLU A 337 18.16 19.68 36.54
C GLU A 337 18.69 21.03 36.07
N THR A 338 19.54 21.03 35.05
CA THR A 338 20.13 22.27 34.48
C THR A 338 19.11 23.10 33.67
N GLY A 339 17.98 22.51 33.30
CA GLY A 339 16.89 23.13 32.56
C GLY A 339 15.85 23.83 33.44
N ASP A 340 14.60 23.83 32.96
CA ASP A 340 13.45 24.39 33.68
C ASP A 340 12.77 23.38 34.62
N GLY A 341 13.35 22.18 34.77
CA GLY A 341 12.85 21.11 35.63
C GLY A 341 11.54 20.48 35.17
N LYS A 342 11.11 20.73 33.92
CA LYS A 342 9.85 20.19 33.38
C LYS A 342 10.07 18.97 32.50
N LEU A 343 9.12 18.06 32.61
CA LEU A 343 8.96 16.92 31.71
C LEU A 343 7.65 17.10 30.95
N THR A 344 7.72 17.01 29.62
CA THR A 344 6.52 17.05 28.76
C THR A 344 6.43 15.75 27.98
N LEU A 345 5.37 14.99 28.22
CA LEU A 345 5.09 13.75 27.50
C LEU A 345 4.05 14.02 26.41
N THR A 346 4.30 13.54 25.20
CA THR A 346 3.33 13.51 24.10
C THR A 346 3.11 12.06 23.68
N ILE A 347 1.85 11.65 23.55
CA ILE A 347 1.46 10.34 23.01
C ILE A 347 0.61 10.58 21.77
N THR A 348 0.89 9.84 20.71
CA THR A 348 0.18 9.89 19.43
C THR A 348 -0.35 8.50 19.10
N ASP A 349 -1.62 8.40 18.72
CA ASP A 349 -2.20 7.14 18.23
C ASP A 349 -1.81 6.86 16.76
N LEU A 350 -2.25 5.73 16.22
CA LEU A 350 -1.97 5.36 14.83
C LEU A 350 -2.74 6.17 13.77
N ALA A 351 -3.79 6.90 14.16
CA ALA A 351 -4.51 7.79 13.26
C ALA A 351 -3.85 9.17 13.16
N GLY A 352 -2.94 9.51 14.08
CA GLY A 352 -2.22 10.78 14.13
C GLY A 352 -2.69 11.71 15.25
N ASN A 353 -3.69 11.32 16.06
CA ASN A 353 -4.18 12.19 17.12
C ASN A 353 -3.21 12.18 18.31
N SER A 354 -2.82 13.36 18.78
CA SER A 354 -1.89 13.51 19.90
C SER A 354 -2.50 14.17 21.13
N SER A 355 -2.06 13.68 22.29
CA SER A 355 -2.25 14.32 23.60
C SER A 355 -0.92 14.63 24.26
N ARG A 356 -0.89 15.69 25.08
CA ARG A 356 0.30 16.17 25.76
C ARG A 356 0.01 16.44 27.23
N GLN A 357 0.92 16.04 28.10
CA GLN A 357 0.90 16.37 29.51
C GLN A 357 2.27 16.85 29.98
N THR A 358 2.29 17.89 30.82
CA THR A 358 3.52 18.44 31.40
C THR A 358 3.44 18.39 32.92
N ILE A 359 4.55 18.01 33.56
CA ILE A 359 4.72 18.08 35.01
C ILE A 359 5.99 18.87 35.35
N GLN A 360 5.98 19.48 36.54
CA GLN A 360 7.20 20.00 37.17
C GLN A 360 7.82 18.86 37.97
N ALA A 361 8.92 18.30 37.47
CA ALA A 361 9.57 17.13 38.07
C ALA A 361 10.54 17.54 39.19
N VAL A 362 11.32 18.61 38.96
CA VAL A 362 12.26 19.19 39.93
C VAL A 362 12.19 20.72 39.88
N ALA A 363 12.71 21.41 40.89
CA ALA A 363 12.95 22.84 40.80
C ALA A 363 14.21 23.07 39.94
N GLY A 364 14.05 23.23 38.63
CA GLY A 364 15.18 23.40 37.69
C GLY A 364 16.02 24.64 38.00
N GLU A 365 17.27 24.65 37.53
CA GLU A 365 18.22 25.75 37.74
C GLU A 365 17.92 26.99 36.88
N TYR A 366 17.19 26.83 35.76
CA TYR A 366 16.83 27.92 34.85
C TYR A 366 15.32 28.22 34.91
N LEU A 367 14.94 29.27 35.64
CA LEU A 367 13.58 29.84 35.56
C LEU A 367 13.52 30.78 34.35
N PRO A 368 12.52 30.68 33.45
CA PRO A 368 12.37 31.67 32.39
C PRO A 368 12.28 33.07 33.01
N GLU A 369 13.05 33.99 32.44
CA GLU A 369 13.08 35.39 32.83
C GLU A 369 11.63 35.91 32.89
N VAL A 370 11.24 36.46 34.04
CA VAL A 370 9.95 37.15 34.19
C VAL A 370 9.91 38.22 33.11
N ASP A 371 9.01 38.10 32.14
CA ASP A 371 8.75 39.15 31.17
C ASP A 371 8.31 40.41 31.93
N THR A 372 9.25 41.33 32.08
CA THR A 372 9.05 42.64 32.71
C THR A 372 8.67 43.67 31.66
N THR A 373 7.87 43.29 30.64
CA THR A 373 7.23 44.30 29.80
C THR A 373 6.37 45.20 30.69
N PRO A 374 6.70 46.50 30.81
CA PRO A 374 5.85 47.42 31.53
C PRO A 374 4.58 47.63 30.71
N THR A 375 3.43 47.44 31.35
CA THR A 375 2.13 47.84 30.81
C THR A 375 2.21 49.30 30.35
N PRO A 376 1.90 49.64 29.08
CA PRO A 376 1.81 51.02 28.65
C PRO A 376 0.63 51.70 29.35
N GLN A 377 0.85 52.94 29.81
CA GLN A 377 -0.17 53.82 30.38
C GLN A 377 -1.23 54.24 29.37
#